data_AF-A0A7C0Z083-F1
#
_entry.id   AF-A0A7C0Z083-F1
#
_cell.length_a   1.000
_cell.length_b   1.000
_cell.length_c   1.000
_cell.angle_alpha   90.00
_cell.angle_beta   90.00
_cell.angle_gamma   90.00
#
_symmetry.space_group_name_H-M   'P 1'
#
loop_
_entity.id
_entity.type
_entity.pdbx_description
1 polymer ?
#
loop_
_entity_poly.entity_id
_entity_poly.type
_entity_poly.pdbx_seq_one_letter_code
_entity_poly.pdbx_strand_id
1 'polypeptide(L)'
;MILPFIMKSPWIWAFVWTGFILLIDPILYLNKDKRSILSLIERGEWASLLSIFLAGYVCGFLREFWNYWAHSKWIYTIPILEKYKIFEIPVIGFLAYGPFAFELYDFYLLVRFVKWKLSYSLLKRAAELELLKGLIRREV
;
A
#
# COMPACT_ATOMS: atom_id res chain seq x y z
N MET A 1 14.01 -0.03 -2.60
CA MET A 1 13.65 1.40 -2.71
C MET A 1 14.86 2.31 -2.44
N ILE A 2 16.02 1.99 -3.04
CA ILE A 2 17.28 2.75 -2.89
C ILE A 2 17.41 3.82 -3.99
N LEU A 3 16.51 3.76 -4.99
CA LEU A 3 16.51 4.58 -6.19
C LEU A 3 16.57 6.10 -5.92
N PRO A 4 15.83 6.68 -4.95
CA PRO A 4 15.91 8.11 -4.64
C PRO A 4 17.28 8.54 -4.07
N PHE A 5 18.01 7.59 -3.45
CA PHE A 5 19.35 7.84 -2.89
C PHE A 5 20.46 7.69 -3.95
N ILE A 6 20.21 6.92 -5.00
CA ILE A 6 21.17 6.67 -6.09
C ILE A 6 20.94 7.66 -7.25
N MET A 7 19.69 7.97 -7.55
CA MET A 7 19.30 8.85 -8.65
C MET A 7 18.69 10.14 -8.11
N LYS A 8 19.44 11.24 -8.17
CA LYS A 8 18.97 12.60 -7.86
C LYS A 8 18.18 13.20 -9.03
N SER A 9 17.19 12.48 -9.55
CA SER A 9 16.31 13.03 -10.58
C SER A 9 15.07 13.63 -9.90
N PRO A 10 14.71 14.90 -10.18
CA PRO A 10 13.55 15.59 -9.59
C PRO A 10 12.20 15.03 -10.05
N TRP A 11 12.18 13.90 -10.76
CA TRP A 11 10.98 13.22 -11.26
C TRP A 11 10.67 11.92 -10.51
N ILE A 12 11.63 11.38 -9.74
CA ILE A 12 11.47 10.09 -9.04
C ILE A 12 10.49 10.19 -7.87
N TRP A 13 10.18 11.41 -7.40
CA TRP A 13 9.20 11.61 -6.33
C TRP A 13 7.85 10.96 -6.64
N ALA A 14 7.42 10.91 -7.91
CA ALA A 14 6.15 10.28 -8.29
C ALA A 14 6.12 8.78 -7.96
N PHE A 15 7.23 8.06 -8.16
CA PHE A 15 7.35 6.64 -7.81
C PHE A 15 7.37 6.39 -6.30
N VAL A 16 7.51 7.42 -5.47
CA VAL A 16 7.32 7.26 -4.02
C VAL A 16 5.85 7.10 -3.67
N TRP A 17 4.93 7.63 -4.49
CA TRP A 17 3.49 7.58 -4.26
C TRP A 17 2.77 6.46 -5.01
N THR A 18 3.36 5.94 -6.09
CA THR A 18 2.75 4.90 -6.94
C THR A 18 3.73 3.81 -7.37
N GLY A 19 4.90 3.73 -6.75
CA GLY A 19 5.91 2.74 -7.12
C GLY A 19 5.66 1.39 -6.46
N PHE A 20 5.11 1.37 -5.24
CA PHE A 20 4.97 0.10 -4.52
C PHE A 20 3.77 -0.70 -5.00
N ILE A 21 2.69 -0.06 -5.44
CA ILE A 21 1.55 -0.77 -6.05
C ILE A 21 2.01 -1.66 -7.23
N LEU A 22 2.96 -1.20 -8.05
CA LEU A 22 3.51 -1.95 -9.18
C LEU A 22 4.32 -3.18 -8.76
N LEU A 23 4.75 -3.24 -7.49
CA LEU A 23 5.52 -4.36 -6.94
C LEU A 23 4.67 -5.27 -6.06
N ILE A 24 3.80 -4.70 -5.23
CA ILE A 24 3.04 -5.42 -4.21
C ILE A 24 1.79 -6.06 -4.81
N ASP A 25 1.02 -5.33 -5.62
CA ASP A 25 -0.23 -5.85 -6.16
C ASP A 25 -0.04 -7.12 -7.00
N PRO A 26 0.95 -7.21 -7.92
CA PRO A 26 1.18 -8.44 -8.67
C PRO A 26 1.53 -9.62 -7.76
N ILE A 27 2.26 -9.41 -6.66
CA ILE A 27 2.57 -10.47 -5.70
C ILE A 27 1.29 -10.96 -5.03
N LEU A 28 0.41 -10.06 -4.59
CA LEU A 28 -0.87 -10.41 -3.98
C LEU A 28 -1.78 -11.15 -4.98
N TYR A 29 -1.85 -10.67 -6.21
CA TYR A 29 -2.61 -11.26 -7.30
C TYR A 29 -2.14 -12.67 -7.64
N LEU A 30 -0.82 -12.88 -7.78
CA LEU A 30 -0.23 -14.20 -8.04
C LEU A 30 -0.48 -15.20 -6.89
N ASN A 31 -0.62 -14.72 -5.65
CA ASN A 31 -1.03 -15.53 -4.50
C ASN A 31 -2.55 -15.72 -4.40
N LYS A 32 -3.31 -15.34 -5.43
CA LYS A 32 -4.77 -15.49 -5.54
C LYS A 32 -5.55 -14.71 -4.46
N ASP A 33 -5.00 -13.62 -3.93
CA ASP A 33 -5.78 -12.75 -3.06
C ASP A 33 -6.82 -12.00 -3.89
N LYS A 34 -8.09 -12.43 -3.76
CA LYS A 34 -9.21 -11.83 -4.46
C LYS A 34 -9.34 -10.33 -4.19
N ARG A 35 -8.82 -9.82 -3.09
CA ARG A 35 -8.94 -8.40 -2.72
C ARG A 35 -7.87 -7.51 -3.35
N SER A 36 -6.85 -8.08 -4.00
CA SER A 36 -5.84 -7.32 -4.74
C SER A 36 -6.49 -6.43 -5.81
N ILE A 37 -5.85 -5.31 -6.14
CA ILE A 37 -6.38 -4.34 -7.11
C ILE A 37 -6.58 -4.99 -8.48
N LEU A 38 -5.61 -5.74 -8.98
CA LEU A 38 -5.71 -6.51 -10.22
C LEU A 38 -6.88 -7.50 -10.19
N SER A 39 -7.09 -8.18 -9.07
CA SER A 39 -8.22 -9.11 -8.90
C SER A 39 -9.58 -8.38 -8.85
N LEU A 40 -9.65 -7.17 -8.29
CA LEU A 40 -10.86 -6.34 -8.33
C LEU A 40 -11.16 -5.85 -9.74
N ILE A 41 -10.13 -5.44 -10.50
CA ILE A 41 -10.24 -5.02 -11.90
C ILE A 41 -10.74 -6.18 -12.76
N GLU A 42 -10.13 -7.37 -12.63
CA GLU A 42 -10.50 -8.58 -13.38
C GLU A 42 -11.99 -8.95 -13.17
N ARG A 43 -12.49 -8.77 -11.95
CA ARG A 43 -13.90 -9.05 -11.61
C ARG A 43 -14.86 -7.89 -11.88
N GLY A 44 -14.36 -6.74 -12.35
CA GLY A 44 -15.18 -5.56 -12.59
C GLY A 44 -15.76 -4.93 -11.32
N GLU A 45 -15.11 -5.08 -10.17
CA GLU A 45 -15.54 -4.52 -8.89
C GLU A 45 -15.20 -3.02 -8.77
N TRP A 46 -15.76 -2.22 -9.69
CA TRP A 46 -15.49 -0.79 -9.78
C TRP A 46 -15.91 -0.01 -8.54
N ALA A 47 -16.98 -0.42 -7.85
CA ALA A 47 -17.42 0.21 -6.62
C ALA A 47 -16.33 0.16 -5.53
N SER A 48 -15.67 -0.99 -5.36
CA SER A 48 -14.57 -1.16 -4.40
C SER A 48 -13.37 -0.29 -4.80
N LEU A 49 -12.98 -0.30 -6.08
CA LEU A 49 -11.88 0.50 -6.61
C LEU A 49 -12.13 2.00 -6.42
N LEU A 50 -13.31 2.49 -6.80
CA LEU A 50 -13.69 3.88 -6.63
C LEU A 50 -13.77 4.27 -5.15
N SER A 51 -14.23 3.38 -4.28
CA SER A 51 -14.27 3.64 -2.83
C SER A 51 -12.87 3.84 -2.26
N ILE A 52 -11.90 2.99 -2.64
CA ILE A 52 -10.50 3.14 -2.21
C ILE A 52 -9.91 4.46 -2.76
N PHE A 53 -10.14 4.74 -4.04
CA PHE A 53 -9.65 5.95 -4.69
C PHE A 53 -10.20 7.24 -4.06
N LEU A 54 -11.51 7.28 -3.79
CA LEU A 54 -12.17 8.41 -3.15
C LEU A 54 -11.77 8.56 -1.68
N ALA A 55 -11.58 7.45 -0.96
CA ALA A 55 -11.04 7.48 0.39
C ALA A 55 -9.67 8.17 0.44
N GLY A 56 -8.83 7.97 -0.59
CA GLY A 56 -7.58 8.70 -0.79
C GLY A 56 -7.76 10.21 -0.79
N TYR A 57 -8.69 10.72 -1.61
CA TYR A 57 -8.96 12.16 -1.68
C TYR A 57 -9.60 12.72 -0.43
N VAL A 58 -10.50 11.99 0.23
CA VAL A 58 -11.08 12.42 1.50
C VAL A 58 -9.98 12.55 2.57
N CYS A 59 -9.12 11.54 2.69
CA CYS A 59 -7.97 11.59 3.59
C CYS A 59 -7.00 12.72 3.24
N GLY A 60 -6.69 12.92 1.96
CA GLY A 60 -5.84 14.00 1.48
C GLY A 60 -6.43 15.38 1.78
N PHE A 61 -7.73 15.56 1.57
CA PHE A 61 -8.44 16.79 1.91
C PHE A 61 -8.39 17.08 3.41
N LEU A 62 -8.72 16.10 4.25
CA LEU A 62 -8.67 16.24 5.71
C LEU A 62 -7.26 16.59 6.19
N ARG A 63 -6.24 15.95 5.60
CA ARG A 63 -4.83 16.22 5.87
C ARG A 63 -4.48 17.68 5.57
N GLU A 64 -4.81 18.17 4.38
CA GLU A 64 -4.53 19.57 4.01
C GLU A 64 -5.35 20.55 4.86
N PHE A 65 -6.60 20.20 5.19
CA PHE A 65 -7.45 20.99 6.07
C PHE A 65 -6.79 21.20 7.43
N TRP A 66 -6.30 20.16 8.09
CA TRP A 66 -5.59 20.31 9.36
C TRP A 66 -4.21 20.97 9.21
N ASN A 67 -3.49 20.68 8.13
CA ASN A 67 -2.19 21.28 7.86
C ASN A 67 -2.29 22.81 7.71
N TYR A 68 -3.38 23.30 7.12
CA TYR A 68 -3.62 24.73 6.93
C TYR A 68 -3.66 25.51 8.26
N TRP A 69 -4.26 24.93 9.30
CA TRP A 69 -4.36 25.55 10.62
C TRP A 69 -3.14 25.33 11.52
N ALA A 70 -2.24 24.42 11.14
CA ALA A 70 -1.09 24.07 11.96
C ALA A 70 -0.05 25.20 11.97
N HIS A 71 0.48 25.51 13.16
CA HIS A 71 1.59 26.47 13.29
C HIS A 71 2.87 25.94 12.60
N SER A 72 3.16 24.66 12.76
CA SER A 72 4.22 23.94 12.05
C SER A 72 3.65 23.19 10.84
N LYS A 73 3.22 23.94 9.83
CA LYS A 73 2.65 23.37 8.60
C LYS A 73 3.70 22.80 7.66
N TRP A 74 3.33 21.73 6.97
CA TRP A 74 4.08 21.19 5.84
C TRP A 74 3.89 22.10 4.63
N ILE A 75 4.99 22.69 4.16
CA ILE A 75 5.04 23.51 2.95
C ILE A 75 5.68 22.67 1.85
N TYR A 76 4.98 22.54 0.73
CA TYR A 76 5.43 21.74 -0.40
C TYR A 76 6.14 22.60 -1.44
N THR A 77 7.40 22.30 -1.70
CA THR A 77 8.16 22.85 -2.82
C THR A 77 8.25 21.77 -3.91
N ILE A 78 7.34 21.83 -4.88
CA ILE A 78 7.37 20.93 -6.05
C ILE A 78 7.66 21.81 -7.26
N PRO A 79 8.68 21.49 -8.09
CA PRO A 79 9.12 22.36 -9.19
C PRO A 79 8.11 22.48 -10.36
N ILE A 80 6.88 21.98 -10.20
CA ILE A 80 5.86 21.85 -11.24
C ILE A 80 4.56 22.43 -10.72
N LEU A 81 3.95 23.32 -11.51
CA LEU A 81 2.62 23.91 -11.26
C LEU A 81 2.45 24.60 -9.89
N GLU A 82 3.51 25.24 -9.37
CA GLU A 82 3.45 25.98 -8.09
C GLU A 82 2.40 27.11 -8.07
N LYS A 83 2.00 27.63 -9.24
CA LYS A 83 0.98 28.68 -9.36
C LYS A 83 -0.44 28.20 -9.01
N TYR A 84 -0.72 26.91 -9.16
CA TYR A 84 -2.04 26.35 -8.90
C TYR A 84 -1.97 25.47 -7.65
N LYS A 85 -2.44 26.01 -6.52
CA LYS A 85 -2.43 25.33 -5.23
C LYS A 85 -3.85 25.11 -4.73
N ILE A 86 -4.06 23.96 -4.10
CA ILE A 86 -5.24 23.67 -3.29
C ILE A 86 -4.73 23.75 -1.85
N PHE A 87 -5.14 24.76 -1.09
CA PHE A 87 -4.48 25.14 0.17
C PHE A 87 -2.97 25.42 -0.04
N GLU A 88 -2.10 24.68 0.65
CA GLU A 88 -0.64 24.84 0.63
C GLU A 88 0.06 23.87 -0.33
N ILE A 89 -0.68 22.88 -0.88
CA ILE A 89 -0.13 21.86 -1.79
C ILE A 89 -0.40 22.22 -3.26
N PRO A 90 0.58 22.04 -4.17
CA PRO A 90 0.35 22.12 -5.61
C PRO A 90 -0.71 21.09 -6.06
N VAL A 91 -1.55 21.45 -7.04
CA VAL A 91 -2.62 20.57 -7.57
C VAL A 91 -2.10 19.18 -7.92
N ILE A 92 -0.91 19.08 -8.50
CA ILE A 92 -0.32 17.80 -8.90
C ILE A 92 0.00 16.90 -7.70
N GLY A 93 0.39 17.48 -6.56
CA GLY A 93 0.57 16.75 -5.31
C GLY A 93 -0.78 16.26 -4.76
N PHE A 94 -1.82 17.08 -4.87
CA PHE A 94 -3.16 16.68 -4.44
C PHE A 94 -3.73 15.53 -5.28
N LEU A 95 -3.52 15.54 -6.60
CA LEU A 95 -3.95 14.47 -7.50
C LEU A 95 -3.30 13.11 -7.18
N ALA A 96 -2.13 13.10 -6.53
CA ALA A 96 -1.47 11.87 -6.12
C ALA A 96 -2.20 11.13 -5.00
N TYR A 97 -3.05 11.79 -4.20
CA TYR A 97 -3.75 11.15 -3.08
C TYR A 97 -4.67 10.01 -3.50
N GLY A 98 -5.34 10.13 -4.66
CA GLY A 98 -6.20 9.06 -5.20
C GLY A 98 -5.41 7.78 -5.49
N PRO A 99 -4.44 7.81 -6.41
CA PRO A 99 -3.59 6.66 -6.71
C PRO A 99 -2.82 6.13 -5.49
N PHE A 100 -2.36 7.01 -4.60
CA PHE A 100 -1.65 6.61 -3.38
C PHE A 100 -2.51 5.77 -2.42
N ALA A 101 -3.84 5.94 -2.44
CA ALA A 101 -4.72 5.10 -1.61
C ALA A 101 -4.67 3.62 -2.00
N PHE A 102 -4.49 3.31 -3.28
CA PHE A 102 -4.29 1.93 -3.73
C PHE A 102 -3.00 1.35 -3.16
N GLU A 103 -1.92 2.14 -3.14
CA GLU A 103 -0.65 1.71 -2.56
C GLU A 103 -0.79 1.40 -1.06
N LEU A 104 -1.48 2.26 -0.29
CA LEU A 104 -1.75 2.00 1.13
C LEU A 104 -2.61 0.74 1.34
N TYR A 105 -3.61 0.54 0.48
CA TYR A 105 -4.47 -0.63 0.52
C TYR A 105 -3.69 -1.93 0.25
N ASP A 106 -2.78 -1.91 -0.71
CA ASP A 106 -1.87 -3.04 -0.99
C ASP A 106 -0.97 -3.36 0.19
N PHE A 107 -0.39 -2.35 0.85
CA PHE A 107 0.39 -2.57 2.06
C PHE A 107 -0.43 -3.23 3.17
N TYR A 108 -1.68 -2.81 3.34
CA TYR A 108 -2.60 -3.44 4.28
C TYR A 108 -2.83 -4.92 3.94
N LEU A 109 -3.09 -5.24 2.67
CA LEU A 109 -3.26 -6.62 2.21
C LEU A 109 -1.98 -7.44 2.37
N LEU A 110 -0.81 -6.86 2.09
CA LEU A 110 0.49 -7.49 2.27
C LEU A 110 0.72 -7.88 3.73
N VAL A 111 0.43 -6.99 4.68
CA VAL A 111 0.55 -7.31 6.12
C VAL A 111 -0.36 -8.47 6.49
N ARG A 112 -1.60 -8.51 5.98
CA ARG A 112 -2.52 -9.62 6.22
C ARG A 112 -2.02 -10.92 5.62
N PHE A 113 -1.50 -10.87 4.40
CA PHE A 113 -0.94 -12.02 3.70
C PHE A 113 0.26 -12.59 4.47
N VAL A 114 1.19 -11.74 4.90
CA VAL A 114 2.35 -12.14 5.70
C VAL A 114 1.92 -12.75 7.03
N LYS A 115 0.98 -12.13 7.76
CA LYS A 115 0.45 -12.66 9.01
C LYS A 115 -0.18 -14.05 8.83
N TRP A 116 -0.99 -14.21 7.79
CA TRP A 116 -1.62 -15.49 7.46
C TRP A 116 -0.58 -16.57 7.14
N LYS A 117 0.39 -16.26 6.28
CA LYS A 117 1.44 -17.20 5.86
C LYS A 117 2.34 -17.62 7.02
N LEU A 118 2.67 -16.69 7.91
CA LEU A 118 3.44 -16.97 9.12
C LEU A 118 2.65 -17.88 10.08
N SER A 119 1.38 -17.57 10.34
CA SER A 119 0.52 -18.41 11.18
C SER A 119 0.37 -19.83 10.63
N TYR A 120 0.11 -19.97 9.33
CA TYR A 120 0.03 -21.26 8.66
C TYR A 120 1.33 -22.06 8.77
N SER A 121 2.49 -21.42 8.58
CA SER A 121 3.79 -22.08 8.70
C SER A 121 4.06 -22.57 10.13
N LEU A 122 3.66 -21.81 11.15
CA LEU A 122 3.82 -22.21 12.55
C LEU A 122 2.93 -23.40 12.89
N LEU A 123 1.65 -23.36 12.48
CA LEU A 123 0.71 -24.46 12.68
C LEU A 123 1.17 -25.75 12.00
N LYS A 124 1.67 -25.64 10.75
CA LYS A 124 2.19 -26.80 10.02
C LYS A 124 3.37 -27.46 10.75
N ARG A 125 4.34 -26.66 11.21
CA ARG A 125 5.49 -27.16 11.98
C ARG A 125 5.08 -27.82 13.30
N ALA A 126 4.10 -27.25 14.00
CA ALA A 126 3.58 -27.85 15.22
C ALA A 126 2.94 -29.21 14.96
N ALA A 127 2.13 -29.34 13.90
CA ALA A 127 1.51 -30.60 13.51
C ALA A 127 2.55 -31.67 13.10
N GLU A 128 3.59 -31.28 12.36
CA GLU A 128 4.69 -32.18 11.98
C GLU A 128 5.46 -32.69 13.23
N LEU A 129 5.71 -31.83 14.22
CA LEU A 129 6.36 -32.23 15.48
C LEU A 129 5.51 -33.18 16.32
N GLU A 130 4.20 -32.97 16.40
CA GLU A 130 3.28 -33.87 17.11
C GLU A 130 3.18 -35.24 16.43
N LEU A 131 3.15 -35.27 15.09
CA LEU A 131 3.24 -36.52 14.31
C LEU A 131 4.54 -37.26 14.59
N LEU A 132 5.69 -36.58 14.57
CA LEU A 132 7.00 -37.18 14.86
C LEU A 132 7.07 -37.75 16.28
N LYS A 133 6.60 -37.02 17.29
CA LYS A 133 6.52 -37.53 18.68
C LYS A 133 5.61 -38.75 18.79
N GLY A 134 4.50 -38.76 18.06
CA GLY A 134 3.56 -39.89 18.01
C GLY A 134 4.16 -41.14 17.37
N LEU A 135 5.00 -40.98 16.33
CA LEU A 135 5.73 -42.09 15.71
C LEU A 135 6.80 -42.66 16.63
N ILE A 136 7.62 -41.81 17.25
CA ILE A 136 8.66 -42.24 18.20
C ILE A 136 8.05 -43.01 19.38
N ARG A 137 6.90 -42.56 19.90
CA ARG A 137 6.21 -43.25 21.01
C ARG A 137 5.66 -44.64 20.62
N ARG A 138 5.46 -44.93 19.33
CA ARG A 138 4.97 -46.24 18.86
C ARG A 138 6.09 -47.26 18.63
N GLU A 139 7.34 -46.82 18.54
CA GLU A 139 8.51 -47.68 18.29
C GLU A 139 9.25 -48.08 19.59
N VAL A 140 8.86 -47.52 20.74
CA VAL A 140 9.38 -47.82 22.09
C VAL A 140 8.30 -48.53 22.90
#